data_AF-A0A2W1AK95-F1
#
_entry.id   AF-A0A2W1AK95-F1
#
_cell.length_a   1.000
_cell.length_b   1.000
_cell.length_c   1.000
_cell.angle_alpha   90.00
_cell.angle_beta   90.00
_cell.angle_gamma   90.00
#
_symmetry.space_group_name_H-M   'P 1'
#
loop_
_entity.id
_entity.type
_entity.pdbx_description
1 polymer ?
#
loop_
_entity_poly.entity_id
_entity_poly.type
_entity_poly.pdbx_seq_one_letter_code
_entity_poly.pdbx_strand_id
1 'polypeptide(L)'
;MPSFERVSIDEARIKTATGKRAERLREYTQYIQDVAPGGAGKLTPGEGETAIALRRRLNQAAKLAGKTLAIRRLGDEVYFWIEEGPRRRGRPRKNP
;
A
#
# COMPACT_ATOMS: atom_id res chain seq x y z
N MET A 1 35.78 -10.67 2.05
CA MET A 1 34.94 -10.09 3.12
C MET A 1 33.71 -9.45 2.48
N PRO A 2 32.48 -9.70 2.97
CA PRO A 2 31.30 -9.00 2.48
C PRO A 2 31.24 -7.56 2.99
N SER A 3 30.74 -6.63 2.16
CA SER A 3 30.44 -5.25 2.57
C SER A 3 29.03 -5.19 3.19
N PHE A 4 28.89 -4.44 4.28
CA PHE A 4 27.61 -4.17 4.93
C PHE A 4 27.30 -2.69 4.83
N GLU A 5 26.10 -2.36 4.36
CA GLU A 5 25.58 -1.00 4.31
C GLU A 5 24.15 -0.98 4.89
N ARG A 6 23.85 0.05 5.68
CA ARG A 6 22.56 0.21 6.34
C ARG A 6 21.63 1.03 5.44
N VAL A 7 20.78 0.35 4.70
CA VAL A 7 19.71 0.97 3.89
C VAL A 7 18.39 1.01 4.67
N SER A 8 17.47 1.90 4.28
CA SER A 8 16.12 1.90 4.84
C SER A 8 15.35 0.64 4.45
N ILE A 9 14.38 0.20 5.26
CA ILE A 9 13.55 -0.98 4.96
C ILE A 9 12.79 -0.78 3.64
N ASP A 10 12.35 0.44 3.35
CA ASP A 10 11.60 0.76 2.13
C ASP A 10 12.50 0.70 0.91
N GLU A 11 13.71 1.25 1.00
CA GLU A 11 14.71 1.15 -0.05
C GLU A 11 15.14 -0.29 -0.30
N ALA A 12 15.35 -1.08 0.76
CA ALA A 12 15.66 -2.50 0.65
C ALA A 12 14.53 -3.26 -0.07
N ARG A 13 13.26 -2.99 0.28
CA ARG A 13 12.10 -3.66 -0.35
C ARG A 13 11.89 -3.24 -1.79
N ILE A 14 12.16 -1.99 -2.14
CA ILE A 14 12.05 -1.49 -3.51
C ILE A 14 13.18 -2.05 -4.38
N LYS A 15 14.42 -2.09 -3.87
CA LYS A 15 15.59 -2.61 -4.59
C LYS A 15 15.57 -4.14 -4.72
N THR A 16 14.97 -4.85 -3.76
CA THR A 16 14.85 -6.32 -3.80
C THR A 16 13.56 -6.83 -4.46
N ALA A 17 12.57 -5.96 -4.67
CA ALA A 17 11.41 -6.32 -5.48
C ALA A 17 11.85 -6.47 -6.95
N THR A 18 11.74 -7.68 -7.51
CA THR A 18 12.08 -7.97 -8.90
C THR A 18 10.86 -7.84 -9.83
N GLY A 19 11.09 -7.29 -11.03
CA GLY A 19 10.15 -7.25 -12.17
C GLY A 19 8.89 -6.36 -12.00
N LYS A 20 7.82 -6.68 -12.74
CA LYS A 20 6.51 -5.97 -12.78
C LYS A 20 5.82 -5.77 -11.41
N ARG A 21 6.35 -6.39 -10.35
CA ARG A 21 5.83 -6.25 -8.99
C ARG A 21 6.39 -5.00 -8.31
N ALA A 22 7.64 -4.64 -8.59
CA ALA A 22 8.29 -3.46 -8.06
C ALA A 22 7.72 -2.18 -8.67
N GLU A 23 7.50 -2.18 -9.99
CA GLU A 23 6.91 -1.05 -10.73
C GLU A 23 5.52 -0.72 -10.19
N ARG A 24 4.64 -1.72 -10.08
CA ARG A 24 3.30 -1.55 -9.50
C ARG A 24 3.37 -1.00 -8.08
N LEU A 25 4.25 -1.51 -7.24
CA LEU A 25 4.38 -1.06 -5.85
C LEU A 25 4.78 0.43 -5.76
N ARG A 26 5.70 0.88 -6.62
CA ARG A 26 6.09 2.29 -6.73
C ARG A 26 4.92 3.15 -7.18
N GLU A 27 4.20 2.72 -8.20
CA GLU A 27 3.03 3.41 -8.74
C GLU A 27 1.94 3.61 -7.68
N TYR A 28 1.55 2.56 -6.93
CA TYR A 28 0.59 2.72 -5.83
C TYR A 28 1.12 3.58 -4.68
N THR A 29 2.43 3.58 -4.43
CA THR A 29 3.04 4.43 -3.40
C THR A 29 2.94 5.89 -3.80
N GLN A 30 3.17 6.20 -5.07
CA GLN A 30 3.01 7.54 -5.62
C GLN A 30 1.56 8.03 -5.52
N TYR A 31 0.57 7.20 -5.87
CA TYR A 31 -0.84 7.56 -5.68
C TYR A 31 -1.20 7.91 -4.23
N ILE A 32 -0.56 7.27 -3.24
CA ILE A 32 -0.78 7.56 -1.82
C ILE A 32 -0.04 8.82 -1.37
N GLN A 33 1.03 9.21 -2.05
CA GLN A 33 1.74 10.45 -1.80
C GLN A 33 1.01 11.64 -2.42
N ASP A 34 0.43 11.48 -3.61
CA ASP A 34 -0.31 12.52 -4.33
C ASP A 34 -1.65 12.87 -3.66
N VAL A 35 -2.23 11.94 -2.90
CA VAL A 35 -3.41 12.24 -2.08
C VAL A 35 -3.01 13.15 -0.91
N ALA A 36 -3.35 14.43 -1.02
CA ALA A 36 -3.19 15.41 0.04
C ALA A 36 -3.93 14.97 1.32
N PRO A 37 -3.47 15.40 2.52
CA PRO A 37 -4.20 15.17 3.77
C PRO A 37 -5.65 15.69 3.66
N GLY A 38 -6.63 14.84 3.97
CA GLY A 38 -8.05 15.15 3.80
C GLY A 38 -8.64 14.88 2.40
N GLY A 39 -7.81 14.49 1.44
CA GLY A 39 -8.22 14.06 0.10
C GLY A 39 -8.50 12.56 0.02
N ALA A 40 -9.22 12.14 -1.03
CA ALA A 40 -9.45 10.74 -1.35
C ALA A 40 -9.03 10.44 -2.79
N GLY A 41 -8.36 9.30 -2.99
CA GLY A 41 -8.08 8.73 -4.30
C GLY A 41 -9.12 7.69 -4.69
N LYS A 42 -9.40 7.59 -6.00
CA LYS A 42 -10.25 6.57 -6.60
C LYS A 42 -9.43 5.75 -7.58
N LEU A 43 -9.59 4.43 -7.54
CA LEU A 43 -9.02 3.50 -8.50
C LEU A 43 -10.11 2.61 -9.08
N THR A 44 -10.06 2.43 -10.38
CA THR A 44 -10.88 1.46 -11.11
C THR A 44 -9.95 0.34 -11.59
N PRO A 45 -10.29 -0.94 -11.37
CA PRO A 45 -9.47 -2.05 -11.83
C PRO A 45 -9.43 -2.09 -13.36
N GLY A 46 -8.22 -2.26 -13.91
CA GLY A 46 -8.02 -2.54 -15.32
C GLY A 46 -8.39 -3.99 -15.68
N GLU A 47 -8.30 -4.32 -16.96
CA GLU A 47 -8.64 -5.63 -17.49
C GLU A 47 -7.78 -6.75 -16.83
N GLY A 48 -8.42 -7.75 -16.24
CA GLY A 48 -7.76 -8.82 -15.49
C GLY A 48 -7.35 -8.47 -14.05
N GLU A 49 -7.62 -7.25 -13.59
CA GLU A 49 -7.43 -6.86 -12.19
C GLU A 49 -8.75 -6.91 -11.41
N THR A 50 -8.66 -7.17 -10.11
CA THR A 50 -9.83 -7.17 -9.22
C THR A 50 -9.70 -6.08 -8.17
N ALA A 51 -10.83 -5.54 -7.72
CA ALA A 51 -10.87 -4.61 -6.57
C ALA A 51 -10.18 -5.18 -5.32
N ILE A 52 -10.19 -6.50 -5.14
CA ILE A 52 -9.48 -7.21 -4.07
C ILE A 52 -7.95 -7.08 -4.27
N ALA A 53 -7.46 -7.27 -5.50
CA ALA A 53 -6.05 -7.09 -5.82
C ALA A 53 -5.60 -5.63 -5.58
N LEU A 54 -6.38 -4.65 -6.03
CA LEU A 54 -6.12 -3.23 -5.77
C LEU A 54 -6.03 -2.92 -4.27
N ARG A 55 -7.00 -3.38 -3.48
CA ARG A 55 -7.00 -3.21 -2.02
C ARG A 55 -5.75 -3.82 -1.36
N ARG A 56 -5.31 -4.99 -1.80
CA ARG A 56 -4.08 -5.63 -1.26
C ARG A 56 -2.84 -4.80 -1.57
N ARG A 57 -2.73 -4.25 -2.78
CA ARG A 57 -1.58 -3.43 -3.19
C ARG A 57 -1.56 -2.08 -2.48
N LEU A 58 -2.70 -1.40 -2.39
CA LEU A 58 -2.85 -0.17 -1.59
C LEU A 58 -2.42 -0.38 -0.14
N ASN A 59 -2.83 -1.49 0.49
CA ASN A 59 -2.39 -1.80 1.85
C ASN A 59 -0.88 -2.06 1.96
N GLN A 60 -0.25 -2.65 0.95
CA GLN A 60 1.20 -2.86 0.94
C GLN A 60 1.94 -1.54 0.77
N ALA A 61 1.51 -0.70 -0.18
CA ALA A 61 2.07 0.61 -0.41
C ALA A 61 1.89 1.54 0.80
N ALA A 62 0.73 1.52 1.46
CA ALA A 62 0.51 2.27 2.71
C ALA A 62 1.47 1.85 3.82
N LYS A 63 1.71 0.54 3.99
CA LYS A 63 2.66 0.02 4.96
C LYS A 63 4.08 0.50 4.71
N LEU A 64 4.48 0.60 3.45
CA LEU A 64 5.79 1.12 3.04
C LEU A 64 5.89 2.63 3.27
N ALA A 65 4.84 3.37 2.91
CA ALA A 65 4.77 4.81 3.16
C ALA A 65 4.62 5.16 4.66
N GLY A 66 4.51 4.18 5.55
CA GLY A 66 4.28 4.39 6.98
C GLY A 66 2.89 4.95 7.33
N LYS A 67 1.98 5.10 6.35
CA LYS A 67 0.66 5.71 6.50
C LYS A 67 -0.42 4.64 6.78
N THR A 68 -1.50 5.05 7.46
CA THR A 68 -2.73 4.26 7.54
C THR A 68 -3.68 4.76 6.46
N LEU A 69 -4.28 3.84 5.69
CA LEU A 69 -5.31 4.17 4.70
C LEU A 69 -6.63 3.54 5.10
N ALA A 70 -7.69 4.34 5.02
CA ALA A 70 -9.04 3.82 4.90
C ALA A 70 -9.29 3.43 3.45
N ILE A 71 -9.82 2.23 3.20
CA ILE A 71 -10.12 1.73 1.85
C ILE A 71 -11.55 1.24 1.82
N ARG A 72 -12.36 1.78 0.90
CA ARG A 72 -13.74 1.38 0.64
C ARG A 72 -13.88 0.88 -0.79
N ARG A 73 -14.73 -0.13 -0.98
CA ARG A 73 -15.08 -0.66 -2.30
C ARG A 73 -16.54 -0.29 -2.59
N LEU A 74 -16.81 0.18 -3.81
CA LEU A 74 -18.16 0.41 -4.32
C LEU A 74 -18.23 -0.20 -5.72
N GLY A 75 -18.99 -1.29 -5.89
CA GLY A 75 -18.97 -2.05 -7.13
C GLY A 75 -17.56 -2.57 -7.43
N ASP A 76 -16.99 -2.20 -8.57
CA ASP A 76 -15.60 -2.50 -8.91
C ASP A 76 -14.62 -1.38 -8.57
N GLU A 77 -15.10 -0.24 -8.14
CA GLU A 77 -14.26 0.90 -7.79
C GLU A 77 -13.73 0.81 -6.36
N VAL A 78 -12.51 1.30 -6.16
CA VAL A 78 -11.82 1.34 -4.88
C VAL A 78 -11.50 2.79 -4.53
N TYR A 79 -12.06 3.26 -3.43
CA TYR A 79 -11.81 4.57 -2.86
C TYR A 79 -10.85 4.43 -1.67
N PHE A 80 -9.89 5.33 -1.55
CA PHE A 80 -8.94 5.33 -0.45
C PHE A 80 -8.57 6.74 0.00
N TRP A 81 -8.30 6.93 1.28
CA TRP A 81 -7.80 8.19 1.83
C TRP A 81 -6.90 7.93 3.03
N ILE A 82 -6.04 8.91 3.34
CA ILE A 82 -5.16 8.85 4.50
C ILE A 82 -6.02 8.98 5.76
N GLU A 83 -5.98 7.97 6.60
CA GLU A 83 -6.61 8.00 7.91
C GLU A 83 -5.54 8.46 8.91
N GLU A 84 -5.61 9.73 9.31
CA GLU A 84 -4.79 10.26 10.40
C GLU A 84 -5.27 9.64 11.72
N GLY A 85 -4.72 8.47 12.04
CA GLY A 85 -5.06 7.75 13.24
C GLY A 85 -4.06 6.66 13.56
N PRO A 86 -3.81 6.38 14.85
CA PRO A 86 -2.97 5.28 15.27
C PRO A 86 -3.52 3.99 14.67
N ARG A 87 -2.62 3.18 14.07
CA ARG A 87 -2.92 1.86 13.49
C ARG A 87 -3.88 1.11 14.42
N ARG A 88 -5.16 0.97 14.04
CA ARG A 88 -6.05 0.01 14.68
C ARG A 88 -5.49 -1.38 14.37
N ARG A 89 -4.63 -1.90 15.26
CA ARG A 89 -4.15 -3.28 15.22
C ARG A 89 -5.41 -4.15 15.28
N GLY A 90 -5.75 -4.76 14.15
CA GLY A 90 -6.87 -5.68 14.06
C GLY A 90 -6.70 -6.80 15.09
N ARG A 91 -7.77 -6.99 15.87
CA ARG A 91 -8.16 -8.09 16.77
C ARG A 91 -7.05 -9.09 17.18
N PRO A 92 -6.78 -9.27 18.49
CA PRO A 92 -5.94 -10.36 18.98
C PRO A 92 -6.40 -11.70 18.39
N ARG A 93 -5.45 -12.50 17.89
CA ARG A 93 -5.72 -13.89 17.58
C ARG A 93 -6.16 -14.56 18.89
N LYS A 94 -7.42 -15.00 18.96
CA LYS A 94 -7.88 -15.88 20.03
C LYS A 94 -7.13 -17.19 19.83
N ASN A 95 -6.09 -17.44 20.63
CA ASN A 95 -5.47 -18.75 20.68
C ASN A 95 -6.52 -19.77 21.16
N PRO A 96 -6.58 -20.97 20.56
CA PRO A 96 -7.27 -22.11 21.17
C PRO A 96 -6.56 -22.55 22.45
#